data_AF-A0A1Y4WND6-F1
#
_entry.id   AF-A0A1Y4WND6-F1
#
_cell.length_a   1.000
_cell.length_b   1.000
_cell.length_c   1.000
_cell.angle_alpha   90.00
_cell.angle_beta   90.00
_cell.angle_gamma   90.00
#
_symmetry.space_group_name_H-M   'P 1'
#
loop_
_entity.id
_entity.type
_entity.pdbx_description
1 polymer ?
#
loop_
_entity_poly.entity_id
_entity_poly.type
_entity_poly.pdbx_seq_one_letter_code
_entity_poly.pdbx_strand_id
1 'polypeptide(L)' 'MRMRTIDQAAEYVRAIDPDTALTKTAIRRKVIAGEIPSSRAGRKYLLDLDRLEEFLFSPSDGAAALRG' A
#
# COMPACT_ATOMS: atom_id res chain seq x y z
N MET A 1 5.70 3.94 -12.13
CA MET A 1 5.84 4.51 -10.78
C MET A 1 4.81 5.62 -10.61
N ARG A 2 3.65 5.28 -10.04
CA ARG A 2 2.55 6.20 -9.75
C ARG A 2 2.60 6.57 -8.27
N MET A 3 3.42 7.57 -7.93
CA MET A 3 3.57 8.08 -6.56
C MET A 3 2.30 8.78 -6.09
N ARG A 4 1.73 8.29 -4.99
CA ARG A 4 0.56 8.89 -4.32
C ARG A 4 0.75 8.93 -2.83
N THR A 5 0.06 9.86 -2.17
CA THR A 5 0.00 9.84 -0.70
C THR A 5 -0.83 8.65 -0.21
N ILE A 6 -0.65 8.30 1.06
CA ILE A 6 -1.48 7.26 1.71
C ILE A 6 -2.98 7.56 1.58
N ASP A 7 -3.36 8.83 1.66
CA ASP A 7 -4.75 9.27 1.52
C ASP A 7 -5.29 8.97 0.12
N GLN A 8 -4.56 9.41 -0.90
CA GLN A 8 -4.93 9.20 -2.30
C GLN A 8 -4.93 7.72 -2.68
N ALA A 9 -4.03 6.92 -2.11
CA ALA A 9 -4.02 5.49 -2.32
C ALA A 9 -5.25 4.80 -1.71
N ALA A 10 -5.67 5.21 -0.50
CA ALA A 10 -6.88 4.67 0.12
C ALA A 10 -8.15 5.04 -0.67
N GLU A 11 -8.22 6.26 -1.19
CA GLU A 11 -9.31 6.69 -2.09
C GLU A 11 -9.30 5.89 -3.39
N TYR A 12 -8.13 5.69 -3.98
CA TYR A 12 -7.97 4.91 -5.21
C TYR A 12 -8.45 3.46 -5.06
N VAL A 13 -8.03 2.78 -3.98
CA VAL A 13 -8.46 1.39 -3.73
C VAL A 13 -9.96 1.33 -3.51
N ARG A 14 -10.55 2.29 -2.78
CA ARG A 14 -12.01 2.37 -2.59
C ARG A 14 -12.76 2.67 -3.89
N ALA A 15 -12.15 3.42 -4.81
CA ALA A 15 -12.75 3.71 -6.11
C ALA A 15 -12.75 2.49 -7.04
N ILE A 16 -11.74 1.62 -6.94
CA ILE A 16 -11.65 0.36 -7.69
C ILE A 16 -12.55 -0.71 -7.06
N ASP A 17 -12.50 -0.82 -5.74
CA ASP A 17 -13.25 -1.80 -4.95
C ASP A 17 -13.92 -1.09 -3.75
N PRO A 18 -15.21 -0.72 -3.89
CA PRO A 18 -15.96 -0.03 -2.84
C PRO A 18 -16.12 -0.86 -1.56
N ASP A 19 -16.16 -2.20 -1.69
CA ASP A 19 -16.32 -3.15 -0.59
C ASP A 19 -14.98 -3.60 0.00
N THR A 20 -13.89 -2.92 -0.37
CA THR A 20 -12.56 -3.21 0.13
C THR A 20 -12.47 -3.07 1.65
N ALA A 21 -11.96 -4.11 2.31
CA ALA A 21 -11.61 -4.04 3.74
C ALA A 21 -10.32 -3.22 3.99
N LEU A 22 -9.65 -2.77 2.92
CA LEU A 22 -8.38 -2.06 3.02
C LEU A 22 -8.60 -0.61 3.46
N THR A 23 -8.36 -0.34 4.74
CA THR A 23 -8.45 1.02 5.29
C THR A 23 -7.15 1.80 5.12
N LYS A 24 -7.23 3.13 5.13
CA LYS A 24 -6.08 4.05 5.22
C LYS A 24 -5.11 3.66 6.34
N THR A 25 -5.63 3.26 7.49
CA THR A 25 -4.82 2.85 8.65
C THR A 25 -4.05 1.55 8.37
N ALA A 26 -4.67 0.58 7.69
CA ALA A 26 -4.01 -0.64 7.27
C ALA A 26 -2.86 -0.35 6.30
N ILE A 27 -3.09 0.50 5.29
CA ILE A 27 -2.05 0.94 4.34
C ILE A 27 -0.90 1.62 5.10
N ARG A 28 -1.22 2.55 6.01
CA ARG A 28 -0.20 3.24 6.83
C ARG A 28 0.64 2.27 7.65
N ARG A 29 0.01 1.27 8.27
CA ARG A 29 0.73 0.24 9.05
C ARG A 29 1.68 -0.55 8.18
N LYS A 30 1.25 -0.99 6.99
CA LYS A 30 2.10 -1.72 6.03
C LYS A 30 3.27 -0.89 5.52
N VAL A 31 3.03 0.40 5.25
CA VAL A 31 4.09 1.36 4.89
C VAL A 31 5.12 1.52 6.01
N ILE A 32 4.67 1.68 7.26
CA ILE A 32 5.57 1.81 8.42
C ILE A 32 6.31 0.49 8.69
N ALA A 33 5.67 -0.66 8.47
CA ALA A 33 6.28 -1.98 8.59
C ALA A 33 7.32 -2.27 7.49
N GLY A 34 7.37 -1.46 6.42
CA GLY A 34 8.27 -1.66 5.29
C GLY A 34 7.78 -2.72 4.28
N GLU A 35 6.55 -3.23 4.43
CA GLU A 35 5.95 -4.18 3.47
C GLU A 35 5.62 -3.51 2.13
N ILE A 36 5.22 -2.23 2.17
CA ILE A 36 4.92 -1.43 0.98
C ILE A 36 6.04 -0.41 0.79
N PRO A 37 6.74 -0.42 -0.36
CA PRO A 37 7.80 0.54 -0.63
C PRO A 37 7.22 1.94 -0.67
N SER A 38 7.79 2.83 0.15
CA SER A 38 7.39 4.23 0.23
C SER A 38 8.61 5.13 0.34
N SER A 39 8.46 6.36 -0.12
CA SER A 39 9.42 7.44 0.03
C SER A 39 8.85 8.54 0.91
N ARG A 40 9.69 9.11 1.76
CA ARG A 40 9.28 10.20 2.65
C ARG A 40 9.49 11.55 1.95
N ALA A 41 8.41 12.29 1.75
CA ALA A 41 8.44 13.67 1.27
C ALA A 41 8.08 14.61 2.44
N GLY A 42 9.10 15.01 3.20
CA GLY A 42 8.96 15.82 4.40
C GLY A 42 8.14 15.12 5.49
N ARG A 43 6.90 15.60 5.71
CA ARG A 43 5.96 15.02 6.70
C ARG A 43 5.07 13.92 6.12
N LYS A 44 5.01 13.76 4.80
CA LYS A 44 4.11 12.80 4.14
C LYS A 44 4.87 11.57 3.64
N TYR A 45 4.16 10.44 3.59
CA TYR A 45 4.61 9.24 2.89
C TYR A 45 4.02 9.23 1.49
N LEU A 46 4.88 9.00 0.50
CA LEU A 46 4.52 8.74 -0.88
C LEU A 46 4.74 7.25 -1.14
N LEU A 47 3.72 6.55 -1.58
CA LEU A 47 3.80 5.14 -1.96
C LEU A 47 3.58 4.99 -3.47
N ASP A 48 4.10 3.90 -4.02
CA ASP A 48 3.86 3.53 -5.42
C ASP A 48 2.56 2.75 -5.55
N LEU A 49 1.59 3.29 -6.28
CA LEU A 49 0.36 2.56 -6.57
C LEU A 49 0.63 1.30 -7.38
N ASP A 50 1.62 1.31 -8.28
CA ASP A 50 1.94 0.14 -9.11
C ASP A 50 2.38 -1.03 -8.20
N ARG A 51 3.16 -0.73 -7.16
CA ARG A 51 3.57 -1.72 -6.14
C ARG A 51 2.46 -2.13 -5.19
N LEU A 52 1.53 -1.21 -4.90
CA LEU A 52 0.35 -1.53 -4.11
C LEU A 52 -0.57 -2.50 -4.87
N GLU A 53 -0.78 -2.27 -6.17
CA GLU A 53 -1.53 -3.17 -7.05
C GLU A 53 -0.82 -4.52 -7.17
N GLU A 54 0.49 -4.55 -7.39
CA GLU A 54 1.28 -5.79 -7.32
C GLU A 54 1.03 -6.52 -5.98
N PHE A 55 1.05 -5.81 -4.84
CA PHE A 55 0.83 -6.45 -3.53
C PHE A 55 -0.60 -7.00 -3.35
N LEU A 56 -1.62 -6.34 -3.91
CA LEU A 56 -3.02 -6.73 -3.75
C LEU A 56 -3.46 -7.81 -4.74
N PHE A 57 -2.95 -7.76 -5.97
CA PHE A 57 -3.37 -8.62 -7.07
C PHE A 57 -2.36 -9.70 -7.42
N SER A 58 -1.13 -9.64 -6.89
CA SER A 58 -0.23 -10.78 -7.00
C SER A 58 -0.84 -11.93 -6.19
N PRO A 59 -1.01 -13.12 -6.79
CA PRO A 59 -1.33 -14.33 -6.06
C PRO A 59 -0.09 -14.74 -5.25
N SER A 60 0.17 -14.02 -4.17
CA SER A 60 1.12 -14.48 -3.16
C SER A 60 0.42 -15.55 -2.35
N ASP A 61 0.73 -16.81 -2.63
CA ASP A 61 0.72 -17.86 -1.62
C ASP A 61 1.29 -17.25 -0.34
N GLY A 62 0.48 -17.25 0.72
CA GLY A 62 0.71 -16.41 1.89
C GLY A 62 2.13 -16.53 2.46
N ALA A 63 2.66 -15.40 2.94
CA ALA A 63 3.68 -15.36 3.98
C ALA A 63 5.14 -15.72 3.63
N ALA A 64 5.69 -15.24 2.52
CA ALA A 64 7.14 -15.34 2.25
C ALA A 64 7.88 -13.98 2.35
N ALA A 65 7.90 -13.33 3.53
CA ALA A 65 8.81 -12.20 3.78
C ALA A 65 9.12 -11.89 5.27
N LEU A 66 8.98 -12.86 6.17
CA LEU A 66 9.48 -12.74 7.55
C LEU A 66 10.26 -13.99 7.92
N ARG A 67 11.59 -13.94 7.73
CA ARG A 67 12.62 -14.43 8.68
C ARG A 67 14.01 -14.22 8.08
N GLY A 68 14.78 -13.34 8.71
CA GLY A 68 16.20 -13.60 8.92
C GLY A 68 16.41 -14.65 9.99
#